data_AF-A0A919ZXB4-F1
#
_entry.id   AF-A0A919ZXB4-F1
#
_cell.length_a   1.000
_cell.length_b   1.000
_cell.length_c   1.000
_cell.angle_alpha   90.00
_cell.angle_beta   90.00
_cell.angle_gamma   90.00
#
_symmetry.space_group_name_H-M   'P 1'
#
loop_
_entity.id
_entity.type
_entity.pdbx_description
1 polymer ?
#
loop_
_entity_poly.entity_id
_entity_poly.type
_entity_poly.pdbx_seq_one_letter_code
_entity_poly.pdbx_strand_id
1 'polypeptide(L)'
;MNSNIIIDDTYNANLVSTLAAIDYLTAFSGHGKRIFVFGDMLELGDLSKEQHHKVGKCFEAGLDAVLCFGKESMTTSNAINDLRNK
;
A
#
# COMPACT_ATOMS: atom_id res chain seq x y z
N MET A 1 -13.00 24.13 6.17
CA MET A 1 -12.35 23.04 6.94
C MET A 1 -11.99 21.96 5.94
N ASN A 2 -10.72 21.56 5.88
CA ASN A 2 -10.32 20.39 5.10
C ASN A 2 -10.65 19.15 5.94
N SER A 3 -11.73 18.45 5.61
CA SER A 3 -12.05 17.17 6.26
C SER A 3 -11.18 16.08 5.64
N ASN A 4 -10.23 15.56 6.41
CA ASN A 4 -9.47 14.37 6.02
C ASN A 4 -10.18 13.14 6.58
N ILE A 5 -10.20 12.05 5.81
CA ILE A 5 -10.75 10.76 6.22
C ILE A 5 -9.57 9.82 6.45
N ILE A 6 -9.57 9.15 7.60
CA ILE A 6 -8.58 8.12 7.94
C ILE A 6 -9.31 6.78 7.94
N ILE A 7 -8.81 5.84 7.14
CA ILE A 7 -9.23 4.44 7.15
C ILE A 7 -8.14 3.70 7.94
N ASP A 8 -8.49 3.23 9.14
CA ASP A 8 -7.58 2.50 10.00
C ASP A 8 -7.75 0.99 9.79
N ASP A 9 -6.81 0.39 9.05
CA ASP A 9 -6.71 -1.06 8.81
C ASP A 9 -5.38 -1.62 9.34
N THR A 10 -5.03 -1.28 10.59
CA THR A 10 -3.72 -1.59 11.18
C THR A 10 -3.66 -2.90 11.99
N TYR A 11 -4.73 -3.69 12.01
CA TYR A 11 -4.81 -4.90 12.84
C TYR A 11 -4.06 -6.10 12.23
N ASN A 12 -4.19 -6.35 10.92
CA ASN A 12 -3.59 -7.51 10.25
C ASN A 12 -3.12 -7.16 8.84
N ALA A 13 -1.81 -7.20 8.65
CA ALA A 13 -1.17 -6.97 7.37
C ALA A 13 -0.66 -8.29 6.80
N ASN A 14 -1.50 -8.95 6.01
CA ASN A 14 -1.09 -9.99 5.06
C ASN A 14 -1.41 -9.52 3.65
N LEU A 15 -0.89 -10.21 2.64
CA LEU A 15 -1.09 -9.79 1.26
C LEU A 15 -2.57 -9.64 0.89
N VAL A 16 -3.43 -10.60 1.25
CA VAL A 16 -4.84 -10.56 0.85
C VAL A 16 -5.59 -9.40 1.49
N SER A 17 -5.41 -9.17 2.80
CA SER A 17 -6.05 -8.04 3.49
C SER A 17 -5.54 -6.69 2.96
N THR A 18 -4.23 -6.58 2.72
CA THR A 18 -3.60 -5.37 2.19
C THR A 18 -4.15 -5.00 0.81
N LEU A 19 -4.30 -5.98 -0.09
CA LEU A 19 -4.87 -5.74 -1.41
C LEU A 19 -6.33 -5.28 -1.32
N ALA A 20 -7.13 -5.90 -0.45
CA ALA A 20 -8.51 -5.48 -0.23
C ALA A 20 -8.61 -4.05 0.34
N ALA A 21 -7.67 -3.65 1.21
CA ALA A 21 -7.61 -2.29 1.75
C ALA A 21 -7.30 -1.25 0.65
N ILE A 22 -6.39 -1.59 -0.28
CA ILE A 22 -6.09 -0.75 -1.45
C ILE A 22 -7.31 -0.64 -2.37
N ASP A 23 -7.99 -1.75 -2.65
CA ASP A 23 -9.20 -1.76 -3.47
C ASP A 23 -10.30 -0.90 -2.82
N TYR A 24 -10.46 -1.00 -1.50
CA TYR A 24 -11.41 -0.17 -0.76
C TYR A 24 -11.05 1.32 -0.84
N LEU A 25 -9.78 1.68 -0.63
CA LEU A 25 -9.31 3.07 -0.69
C LEU A 25 -9.48 3.68 -2.10
N THR A 26 -9.25 2.89 -3.15
CA THR A 26 -9.37 3.34 -4.55
C THR A 26 -10.82 3.46 -4.99
N ALA A 27 -11.69 2.56 -4.52
CA ALA A 27 -13.14 2.62 -4.74
C ALA A 27 -13.87 3.66 -3.85
N PHE A 28 -13.20 4.19 -2.82
CA PHE A 28 -13.80 5.15 -1.90
C PHE A 28 -14.31 6.39 -2.64
N SER A 29 -15.59 6.72 -2.46
CA SER A 29 -16.30 7.79 -3.19
C SER A 29 -16.01 9.20 -2.68
N GLY A 30 -15.17 9.34 -1.64
CA GLY A 30 -14.74 10.64 -1.14
C GLY A 30 -13.90 11.42 -2.15
N HIS A 31 -14.01 12.74 -2.10
CA HIS A 31 -13.15 13.63 -2.88
C HIS A 31 -11.79 13.82 -2.18
N GLY A 32 -10.71 13.86 -2.96
CA GLY A 32 -9.38 14.18 -2.44
C GLY A 32 -8.30 13.22 -2.93
N LYS A 33 -7.13 13.32 -2.30
CA LYS A 33 -5.99 12.43 -2.58
C LYS A 33 -6.14 11.11 -1.84
N ARG A 34 -5.86 10.01 -2.52
CA ARG A 34 -5.78 8.65 -1.97
C ARG A 34 -4.34 8.37 -1.59
N ILE A 35 -4.07 8.44 -0.30
CA ILE A 35 -2.73 8.21 0.25
C ILE A 35 -2.75 6.87 0.99
N PHE A 36 -1.92 5.94 0.54
CA PHE A 36 -1.74 4.64 1.20
C PHE A 36 -0.49 4.68 2.07
N VAL A 37 -0.65 4.51 3.38
CA VAL A 37 0.46 4.45 4.34
C VAL A 37 0.67 2.98 4.71
N PHE A 38 1.86 2.45 4.47
CA PHE A 38 2.11 1.02 4.52
C PHE A 38 3.37 0.68 5.32
N GLY A 39 3.21 -0.23 6.26
CA GLY A 39 4.29 -0.79 7.06
C GLY A 39 4.72 -2.17 6.58
N ASP A 40 5.61 -2.80 7.35
CA ASP A 40 6.02 -4.17 7.09
C ASP A 40 4.90 -5.16 7.43
N MET A 41 4.60 -6.08 6.51
CA MET A 41 3.85 -7.30 6.80
C MET A 41 4.77 -8.29 7.52
N LEU A 42 4.39 -8.69 8.73
CA LEU A 42 5.23 -9.53 9.59
C LEU A 42 4.96 -11.03 9.35
N GLU A 43 5.85 -11.87 9.90
CA GLU A 43 5.69 -13.34 9.93
C GLU A 43 5.59 -14.03 8.54
N LEU A 44 6.06 -13.38 7.48
CA LEU A 44 6.00 -13.90 6.10
C LEU A 44 7.15 -14.84 5.72
N GLY A 45 8.23 -14.88 6.51
CA GLY A 45 9.43 -15.66 6.20
C GLY A 45 9.98 -15.35 4.80
N ASP A 46 10.29 -16.40 4.04
CA ASP A 46 10.87 -16.29 2.69
C ASP A 46 9.94 -15.59 1.68
N LEU A 47 8.65 -15.51 1.97
CA LEU A 47 7.67 -14.84 1.11
C LEU A 47 7.64 -13.32 1.30
N SER A 48 8.32 -12.78 2.31
CA SER A 48 8.25 -11.34 2.65
C SER A 48 8.53 -10.46 1.44
N LYS A 49 9.67 -10.68 0.76
CA LYS A 49 10.07 -9.88 -0.40
C LYS A 49 9.06 -9.97 -1.55
N GLU A 50 8.59 -11.17 -1.86
CA GLU A 50 7.62 -11.39 -2.95
C GLU A 50 6.29 -10.68 -2.65
N GLN A 51 5.77 -10.83 -1.44
CA GLN A 51 4.48 -10.24 -1.07
C GLN A 51 4.55 -8.72 -0.98
N HIS A 52 5.59 -8.14 -0.40
CA HIS A 52 5.79 -6.68 -0.41
C HIS A 52 5.96 -6.13 -1.83
N HIS A 53 6.63 -6.88 -2.72
CA HIS A 53 6.74 -6.51 -4.13
C HIS A 53 5.37 -6.53 -4.84
N LYS A 54 4.52 -7.54 -4.55
CA LYS A 54 3.15 -7.61 -5.09
C LYS A 54 2.30 -6.41 -4.67
N VAL A 55 2.40 -5.96 -3.41
CA VAL A 55 1.72 -4.74 -2.95
C VAL A 55 2.14 -3.52 -3.77
N GLY A 56 3.43 -3.40 -4.10
CA GLY A 56 3.94 -2.26 -4.87
C GLY A 56 3.41 -2.20 -6.30
N LYS A 57 3.03 -3.33 -6.89
CA LYS A 57 2.38 -3.37 -8.21
C LYS A 57 0.98 -2.77 -8.22
N CYS A 58 0.34 -2.64 -7.07
CA CYS A 58 -1.00 -2.07 -6.95
C CYS A 58 -1.00 -0.52 -7.00
N PHE A 59 0.17 0.11 -7.10
CA PHE A 59 0.25 1.57 -7.24
C PHE A 59 -0.52 2.11 -8.44
N GLU A 60 -0.61 1.35 -9.53
CA GLU A 60 -1.37 1.74 -10.73
C GLU A 60 -2.90 1.79 -10.49
N ALA A 61 -3.40 1.35 -9.33
CA ALA A 61 -4.82 1.35 -8.98
C ALA A 61 -5.41 2.76 -8.71
N GLY A 62 -4.68 3.84 -9.00
CA GLY A 62 -5.16 5.21 -8.84
C GLY A 62 -4.90 5.82 -7.45
N LEU A 63 -3.82 5.40 -6.81
CA LEU A 63 -3.29 6.02 -5.60
C LEU A 63 -2.47 7.28 -5.94
N ASP A 64 -2.65 8.35 -5.18
CA ASP A 64 -1.89 9.60 -5.36
C ASP A 64 -0.51 9.54 -4.71
N ALA A 65 -0.38 8.78 -3.62
CA ALA A 65 0.88 8.57 -2.92
C ALA A 65 0.89 7.26 -2.14
N VAL A 66 2.07 6.65 -2.04
CA VAL A 66 2.34 5.52 -1.15
C VAL A 66 3.51 5.89 -0.24
N LEU A 67 3.28 5.84 1.06
CA LEU A 67 4.28 6.12 2.09
C LEU A 67 4.64 4.81 2.78
N CYS A 68 5.86 4.33 2.55
CA CYS A 68 6.37 3.10 3.15
C CYS A 68 7.18 3.41 4.42
N PHE A 69 7.00 2.62 5.47
CA PHE A 69 7.83 2.68 6.67
C PHE A 69 8.17 1.29 7.17
N GLY A 70 9.45 0.95 7.13
CA GLY A 70 9.97 -0.35 7.55
C GLY A 70 11.01 -0.89 6.58
N LYS A 71 11.61 -2.02 6.94
CA LYS A 71 12.69 -2.63 6.16
C LYS A 71 12.13 -3.40 4.97
N GLU A 72 11.07 -4.18 5.20
CA GLU A 72 10.51 -5.07 4.19
C GLU A 72 9.68 -4.30 3.16
N SER A 73 8.93 -3.28 3.61
CA SER A 73 8.16 -2.33 2.79
C SER A 73 9.02 -1.46 1.87
N MET A 74 10.34 -1.41 2.05
CA MET A 74 11.25 -0.85 1.05
C MET A 74 11.14 -1.58 -0.30
N THR A 75 10.84 -2.88 -0.28
CA THR A 75 10.59 -3.66 -1.50
C THR A 75 9.36 -3.15 -2.25
N THR A 76 8.31 -2.72 -1.53
CA THR A 76 7.13 -2.07 -2.09
C THR A 76 7.50 -0.75 -2.75
N SER A 77 8.25 0.11 -2.06
CA SER A 77 8.69 1.40 -2.62
C SER A 77 9.54 1.23 -3.89
N ASN A 78 10.46 0.27 -3.89
CA ASN A 78 11.28 -0.03 -5.07
C ASN A 78 10.43 -0.48 -6.26
N ALA A 79 9.47 -1.38 -6.03
CA ALA A 79 8.56 -1.84 -7.07
C ALA A 79 7.76 -0.68 -7.71
N ILE A 80 7.33 0.28 -6.91
CA ILE A 80 6.63 1.48 -7.37
C ILE A 80 7.55 2.36 -8.23
N ASN A 81 8.79 2.57 -7.78
CA ASN A 81 9.76 3.37 -8.53
C ASN A 81 10.13 2.71 -9.87
N ASP A 82 10.27 1.38 -9.90
CA ASP A 82 10.52 0.63 -11.14
C ASP A 82 9.38 0.78 -12.15
N LEU A 83 8.13 0.92 -11.69
CA LEU A 83 6.97 1.18 -12.55
C LEU A 83 6.93 2.63 -13.06
N ARG A 84 7.33 3.60 -12.24
CA ARG A 84 7.36 5.03 -12.62
C ARG A 84 8.45 5.38 -13.63
N ASN A 85 9.51 4.57 -13.70
CA ASN A 85 10.68 4.80 -14.56
C ASN A 85 10.62 4.03 -15.89
N LYS A 86 9.49 3.38 -16.18
CA LYS A 86 9.19 2.77 -17.49
C LYS A 86 8.34 3.71 -18.33
#